data_AF-A0A7W7Q3M6-F1
#
_entry.id   AF-A0A7W7Q3M6-F1
#
_cell.length_a   1.000
_cell.length_b   1.000
_cell.length_c   1.000
_cell.angle_alpha   90.00
_cell.angle_beta   90.00
_cell.angle_gamma   90.00
#
_symmetry.space_group_name_H-M   'P 1'
#
loop_
_entity.id
_entity.type
_entity.pdbx_description
1 polymer ?
#
loop_
_entity_poly.entity_id
_entity_poly.type
_entity_poly.pdbx_seq_one_letter_code
_entity_poly.pdbx_strand_id
1 'polypeptide(L)'
;MIEVRPGGRRRIDRVLAPDYVQKLDQLDLAEVRSRRDDAAQEETDLSYLRRLLHGRIDIVKAEQKRRSEGGSSSVVERLVEILADNVVGPAPSGSGRHQALEPSRAEAHRRHVEALVSDADLSDVASLPDERLDLALRTYAAEEESVSLRRREVQKVVDALNDEIGARYRAGSASVDTLLAAERGDDDKA
;
A
#
# COMPACT_ATOMS: atom_id res chain seq x y z
N MET A 1 -12.67 0.10 7.84
CA MET A 1 -12.09 -1.26 7.76
C MET A 1 -12.22 -1.75 6.33
N ILE A 2 -11.14 -2.29 5.74
CA ILE A 2 -11.16 -2.75 4.35
C ILE A 2 -11.84 -4.12 4.26
N GLU A 3 -13.11 -4.10 3.87
CA GLU A 3 -13.87 -5.29 3.51
C GLU A 3 -13.47 -5.78 2.11
N VAL A 4 -13.15 -7.06 1.97
CA VAL A 4 -12.97 -7.76 0.70
C VAL A 4 -14.23 -8.57 0.42
N ARG A 5 -14.80 -8.39 -0.77
CA ARG A 5 -16.07 -9.02 -1.17
C ARG A 5 -15.79 -10.03 -2.28
N PRO A 6 -16.06 -11.33 -2.05
CA PRO A 6 -15.96 -12.33 -3.12
C PRO A 6 -16.80 -11.94 -4.33
N GLY A 7 -16.22 -11.98 -5.53
CA GLY A 7 -16.88 -11.54 -6.77
C GLY A 7 -17.07 -10.03 -6.92
N GLY A 8 -16.44 -9.23 -6.05
CA GLY A 8 -16.46 -7.78 -6.14
C GLY A 8 -15.69 -7.25 -7.35
N ARG A 9 -16.05 -6.04 -7.80
CA ARG A 9 -15.42 -5.39 -8.97
C ARG A 9 -14.17 -4.59 -8.63
N ARG A 10 -13.89 -4.34 -7.35
CA ARG A 10 -12.71 -3.57 -6.93
C ARG A 10 -11.46 -4.40 -7.18
N ARG A 11 -10.33 -3.73 -7.43
CA ARG A 11 -9.05 -4.42 -7.67
C ARG A 11 -8.69 -5.37 -6.53
N ILE A 12 -8.79 -4.92 -5.27
CA ILE A 12 -8.59 -5.76 -4.09
C ILE A 12 -9.47 -7.03 -4.05
N ASP A 13 -10.73 -6.94 -4.50
CA ASP A 13 -11.66 -8.07 -4.50
C ASP A 13 -11.26 -9.13 -5.53
N ARG A 14 -10.76 -8.69 -6.69
CA ARG A 14 -10.28 -9.57 -7.75
C ARG A 14 -8.94 -10.19 -7.38
N VAL A 15 -7.97 -9.38 -6.95
CA VAL A 15 -6.61 -9.81 -6.61
C VAL A 15 -6.62 -10.83 -5.46
N LEU A 16 -7.53 -10.66 -4.49
CA LEU A 16 -7.68 -11.59 -3.37
C LEU A 16 -8.73 -12.69 -3.62
N ALA A 17 -9.23 -12.82 -4.85
CA ALA A 17 -10.14 -13.91 -5.18
C ALA A 17 -9.40 -15.27 -5.09
N PRO A 18 -10.03 -16.34 -4.57
CA PRO A 18 -9.37 -17.63 -4.37
C PRO A 18 -8.78 -18.26 -5.63
N ASP A 19 -9.35 -17.94 -6.79
CA ASP A 19 -8.97 -18.43 -8.12
C ASP A 19 -7.91 -17.55 -8.82
N TYR A 20 -7.58 -16.38 -8.27
CA TYR A 20 -6.68 -15.41 -8.92
C TYR A 20 -5.27 -15.97 -9.18
N VAL A 21 -4.77 -16.81 -8.26
CA VAL A 21 -3.46 -17.48 -8.35
C VAL A 21 -3.56 -18.99 -8.62
N GLN A 22 -4.74 -19.49 -9.01
CA GLN A 22 -4.89 -20.90 -9.34
C GLN A 22 -4.44 -21.20 -10.76
N LYS A 23 -3.80 -22.36 -10.95
CA LYS A 23 -3.41 -22.90 -12.27
C LYS A 23 -2.63 -21.90 -13.13
N LEU A 24 -1.71 -21.16 -12.50
CA LEU A 24 -0.90 -20.15 -13.19
C LEU A 24 -0.09 -20.76 -14.34
N ASP A 25 0.33 -22.01 -14.21
CA ASP A 25 1.02 -22.82 -15.23
C ASP A 25 0.21 -23.01 -16.52
N GLN A 26 -1.12 -22.89 -16.45
CA GLN A 26 -2.03 -23.04 -17.58
C GLN A 26 -2.34 -21.72 -18.29
N LEU A 27 -1.95 -20.59 -17.70
CA LEU A 27 -2.13 -19.27 -18.27
C LEU A 27 -0.95 -18.93 -19.19
N ASP A 28 -1.19 -18.12 -20.23
CA ASP A 28 -0.08 -17.57 -21.00
C ASP A 28 0.76 -16.58 -20.14
N LEU A 29 1.98 -16.29 -20.59
CA LEU A 29 2.89 -15.43 -19.83
C LEU A 29 2.39 -13.98 -19.74
N ALA A 30 1.66 -13.50 -20.75
CA ALA A 30 1.15 -12.14 -20.80
C ALA A 30 0.05 -11.93 -19.74
N GLU A 31 -0.84 -12.91 -19.58
CA GLU A 31 -1.88 -12.95 -18.57
C GLU A 31 -1.29 -13.01 -17.16
N VAL A 32 -0.27 -13.86 -16.92
CA VAL A 32 0.42 -13.90 -15.61
C VAL A 32 1.09 -12.55 -15.30
N ARG A 33 1.72 -11.91 -16.29
CA ARG A 33 2.29 -10.56 -16.12
C ARG A 33 1.22 -9.51 -15.83
N SER A 34 0.11 -9.53 -16.56
CA SER A 34 -1.01 -8.61 -16.35
C SER A 34 -1.58 -8.73 -14.94
N ARG A 35 -1.80 -9.96 -14.45
CA ARG A 35 -2.21 -10.21 -13.06
C ARG A 35 -1.18 -9.72 -12.05
N ARG A 36 0.11 -9.93 -12.33
CA ARG A 36 1.21 -9.44 -11.49
C ARG A 36 1.19 -7.92 -11.40
N ASP A 37 0.94 -7.24 -12.51
CA ASP A 37 0.89 -5.77 -12.58
C ASP A 37 -0.34 -5.22 -11.84
N ASP A 38 -1.52 -5.84 -11.98
CA ASP A 38 -2.72 -5.45 -11.21
C ASP A 38 -2.48 -5.67 -9.70
N ALA A 39 -1.95 -6.83 -9.29
CA ALA A 39 -1.65 -7.10 -7.88
C ALA A 39 -0.57 -6.14 -7.32
N ALA A 40 0.48 -5.83 -8.09
CA ALA A 40 1.52 -4.89 -7.67
C ALA A 40 1.00 -3.46 -7.55
N GLN A 41 0.09 -3.04 -8.43
CA GLN A 41 -0.57 -1.75 -8.33
C GLN A 41 -1.45 -1.64 -7.07
N GLU A 42 -2.18 -2.72 -6.72
CA GLU A 42 -2.95 -2.76 -5.47
C GLU A 42 -2.05 -2.72 -4.22
N GLU A 43 -0.92 -3.42 -4.24
CA GLU A 43 0.07 -3.37 -3.15
C GLU A 43 0.61 -1.95 -2.96
N THR A 44 0.92 -1.27 -4.07
CA THR A 44 1.40 0.11 -4.08
C THR A 44 0.36 1.06 -3.48
N ASP A 45 -0.90 0.90 -3.89
CA ASP A 45 -2.04 1.68 -3.40
C ASP A 45 -2.27 1.49 -1.89
N LEU A 46 -2.23 0.25 -1.40
CA LEU A 46 -2.32 -0.08 0.02
C LEU A 46 -1.11 0.42 0.82
N SER A 47 0.10 0.32 0.26
CA SER A 47 1.32 0.86 0.85
C SER A 47 1.26 2.37 1.02
N TYR A 48 0.72 3.09 0.04
CA TYR A 48 0.50 4.52 0.13
C TYR A 48 -0.51 4.88 1.23
N LEU A 49 -1.66 4.20 1.25
CA LEU A 49 -2.67 4.40 2.30
C LEU A 49 -2.10 4.14 3.71
N ARG A 50 -1.31 3.08 3.87
CA ARG A 50 -0.63 2.76 5.13
C ARG A 50 0.31 3.88 5.58
N ARG A 51 1.13 4.42 4.66
CA ARG A 51 2.04 5.55 4.98
C ARG A 51 1.28 6.80 5.39
N LEU A 52 0.13 7.09 4.76
CA LEU A 52 -0.73 8.20 5.16
C LEU A 52 -1.27 8.02 6.59
N LEU A 53 -1.71 6.81 6.94
CA LEU A 53 -2.19 6.49 8.28
C LEU A 53 -1.08 6.59 9.32
N HIS A 54 0.13 6.11 9.03
CA HIS A 54 1.30 6.27 9.90
C HIS A 54 1.59 7.74 10.18
N GLY A 55 1.65 8.59 9.14
CA GLY A 55 1.86 10.03 9.33
C GLY A 55 0.80 10.67 10.24
N ARG A 56 -0.48 10.30 10.10
CA ARG A 56 -1.54 10.80 10.98
C ARG A 56 -1.41 10.29 12.42
N ILE A 57 -1.09 9.01 12.60
CA ILE A 57 -0.85 8.39 13.92
C ILE A 57 0.29 9.11 14.64
N ASP A 58 1.38 9.40 13.96
CA ASP A 58 2.56 10.01 14.60
C ASP A 58 2.34 11.47 14.95
N ILE A 59 1.60 12.22 14.12
CA ILE A 59 1.15 13.59 14.44
C ILE A 59 0.30 13.57 15.73
N VAL A 60 -0.65 12.64 15.85
CA VAL A 60 -1.51 12.53 17.04
C VAL A 60 -0.69 12.12 18.27
N LYS A 61 0.20 11.15 18.16
CA LYS A 61 1.10 10.74 19.25
C LYS A 61 2.03 11.86 19.70
N ALA A 62 2.55 12.64 18.75
CA ALA A 62 3.42 13.78 19.05
C ALA A 62 2.67 14.87 19.83
N GLU A 63 1.41 15.14 19.50
CA GLU A 63 0.54 16.03 20.27
C GLU A 63 0.33 15.52 21.70
N GLN A 64 -0.08 14.25 21.84
CA GLN A 64 -0.31 13.65 23.16
C GLN A 64 0.96 13.71 24.03
N LYS A 65 2.12 13.39 23.45
CA LYS A 65 3.42 13.48 24.11
C LYS A 65 3.75 14.91 24.53
N ARG A 66 3.51 15.90 23.65
CA ARG A 66 3.71 17.32 23.99
C ARG A 66 2.89 17.71 25.22
N ARG A 67 1.63 17.30 25.29
CA ARG A 67 0.74 17.60 26.44
C ARG A 67 1.22 16.95 27.72
N SER A 68 1.62 15.67 27.67
CA SER A 68 2.10 14.96 28.86
C SER A 68 3.42 15.48 29.40
N GLU A 69 4.31 15.98 28.53
CA GLU A 69 5.65 16.46 28.89
C GLU A 69 5.71 17.97 29.13
N GLY A 70 4.60 18.70 28.91
CA GLY A 70 4.57 20.16 29.01
C GLY A 70 5.45 20.87 27.96
N GLY A 71 5.66 20.25 26.80
CA GLY A 71 6.55 20.75 25.76
C GLY A 71 6.02 22.05 25.13
N SER A 72 6.91 23.02 24.91
CA SER A 72 6.57 24.33 24.32
C SER A 72 6.61 24.35 22.79
N SER A 73 7.35 23.43 22.16
CA SER A 73 7.46 23.37 20.70
C SER A 73 6.22 22.75 20.07
N SER A 74 5.72 23.40 19.02
CA SER A 74 4.53 22.94 18.32
C SER A 74 4.80 21.64 17.57
N VAL A 75 3.73 20.89 17.26
CA VAL A 75 3.82 19.68 16.42
C VAL A 75 4.29 20.03 15.01
N VAL A 76 3.92 21.22 14.51
CA VAL A 76 4.34 21.70 13.18
C VAL A 76 5.84 21.96 13.12
N GLU A 77 6.42 22.57 14.15
CA GLU A 77 7.87 22.82 14.22
C GLU A 77 8.70 21.52 14.22
N ARG A 78 8.14 20.44 14.80
CA ARG A 78 8.79 19.13 14.87
C ARG A 78 8.34 18.17 13.77
N LEU A 79 7.59 18.62 12.76
CA LEU A 79 6.96 17.73 11.79
C LEU A 79 7.99 16.87 11.03
N VAL A 80 9.14 17.45 10.70
CA VAL A 80 10.23 16.71 10.03
C VAL A 80 10.74 15.57 10.92
N GLU A 81 10.96 15.83 12.21
CA GLU A 81 11.40 14.81 13.17
C GLU A 81 10.33 13.73 13.36
N ILE A 82 9.06 14.13 13.50
CA ILE A 82 7.92 13.23 13.71
C ILE A 82 7.75 12.27 12.52
N LEU A 83 7.91 12.75 11.29
CA LEU A 83 7.72 11.94 10.09
C LEU A 83 8.97 11.15 9.67
N ALA A 84 10.16 11.52 10.16
CA ALA A 84 11.42 10.86 9.81
C ALA A 84 11.43 9.38 10.21
N ASP A 85 10.80 9.02 11.33
CA ASP A 85 10.75 7.64 11.83
C ASP A 85 10.06 6.67 10.86
N ASN A 86 9.10 7.15 10.07
CA ASN A 86 8.39 6.35 9.05
C ASN A 86 9.20 6.14 7.76
N VAL A 87 10.21 6.96 7.50
CA VAL A 87 11.08 6.84 6.33
C VAL A 87 12.17 5.78 6.57
N VAL A 88 12.47 5.49 7.85
CA VAL A 88 13.58 4.61 8.28
C VAL A 88 13.10 3.37 9.03
N GLY A 89 11.83 2.96 8.86
CA GLY A 89 11.41 1.62 9.28
C GLY A 89 12.36 0.58 8.65
N PRO A 90 12.68 -0.54 9.34
CA PRO A 90 13.60 -1.53 8.78
C PRO A 90 13.09 -1.87 7.40
N ALA A 91 13.88 -1.55 6.38
CA ALA A 91 13.58 -1.96 5.02
C ALA A 91 13.16 -3.42 5.13
N PRO A 92 12.00 -3.83 4.58
CA PRO A 92 11.70 -5.25 4.54
C PRO A 92 12.96 -5.89 4.01
N SER A 93 13.42 -6.97 4.65
CA SER A 93 14.63 -7.70 4.29
C SER A 93 14.60 -8.30 2.87
N GLY A 94 13.76 -7.76 1.98
CA GLY A 94 13.77 -7.97 0.56
C GLY A 94 14.93 -7.20 -0.07
N SER A 95 15.68 -7.91 -0.90
CA SER A 95 16.56 -7.33 -1.90
C SER A 95 15.86 -6.15 -2.57
N GLY A 96 16.42 -4.94 -2.47
CA GLY A 96 15.79 -3.70 -2.94
C GLY A 96 15.04 -3.90 -4.26
N ARG A 97 13.72 -3.74 -4.23
CA ARG A 97 12.87 -3.84 -5.42
C ARG A 97 12.74 -2.45 -6.02
N HIS A 98 12.96 -2.34 -7.33
CA HIS A 98 12.61 -1.12 -8.03
C HIS A 98 11.08 -0.94 -7.98
N GLN A 99 10.62 0.07 -7.23
CA GLN A 99 9.22 0.49 -7.23
C GLN A 99 9.06 1.58 -8.29
N ALA A 100 8.60 1.19 -9.48
CA ALA A 100 8.27 2.14 -10.56
C ALA A 100 6.82 2.63 -10.49
N LEU A 101 5.97 1.92 -9.74
CA LEU A 101 4.54 2.21 -9.70
C LEU A 101 4.25 3.34 -8.72
N GLU A 102 3.57 4.35 -9.22
CA GLU A 102 3.00 5.42 -8.41
C GLU A 102 1.61 5.00 -7.90
N PRO A 103 1.15 5.56 -6.77
CA PRO A 103 -0.20 5.30 -6.26
C PRO A 103 -1.25 5.78 -7.27
N SER A 104 -2.05 4.84 -7.79
CA SER A 104 -3.04 5.13 -8.84
C SER A 104 -4.28 5.87 -8.33
N ARG A 105 -4.49 5.86 -6.99
CA ARG A 105 -5.68 6.44 -6.35
C ARG A 105 -5.35 7.36 -5.17
N ALA A 106 -4.24 8.10 -5.25
CA ALA A 106 -3.73 8.95 -4.17
C ALA A 106 -4.80 9.86 -3.54
N GLU A 107 -5.56 10.61 -4.36
CA GLU A 107 -6.61 11.54 -3.89
C GLU A 107 -7.79 10.84 -3.22
N ALA A 108 -8.15 9.63 -3.66
CA ALA A 108 -9.20 8.85 -3.02
C ALA A 108 -8.75 8.32 -1.67
N HIS A 109 -7.49 7.87 -1.55
CA HIS A 109 -6.92 7.44 -0.27
C HIS A 109 -6.80 8.60 0.72
N ARG A 110 -6.39 9.79 0.27
CA ARG A 110 -6.33 10.97 1.15
C ARG A 110 -7.70 11.30 1.73
N ARG A 111 -8.72 11.39 0.87
CA ARG A 111 -10.11 11.62 1.29
C ARG A 111 -10.64 10.53 2.22
N HIS A 112 -10.28 9.26 1.98
CA HIS A 112 -10.65 8.15 2.86
C HIS A 112 -10.07 8.35 4.26
N VAL A 113 -8.77 8.64 4.38
CA VAL A 113 -8.11 8.89 5.67
C VAL A 113 -8.71 10.08 6.40
N GLU A 114 -9.02 11.16 5.69
CA GLU A 114 -9.70 12.34 6.26
C GLU A 114 -11.11 11.99 6.76
N ALA A 115 -11.87 11.20 6.01
CA ALA A 115 -13.23 10.81 6.37
C ALA A 115 -13.31 9.85 7.57
N LEU A 116 -12.26 9.06 7.85
CA LEU A 116 -12.23 8.14 9.00
C LEU A 116 -12.50 8.86 10.32
N VAL A 117 -12.12 10.12 10.43
CA VAL A 117 -12.44 10.96 11.58
C VAL A 117 -13.19 12.19 11.06
N SER A 118 -14.42 11.96 10.56
CA SER A 118 -15.31 12.97 9.96
C SER A 118 -15.61 14.21 10.84
N ASP A 119 -15.18 14.21 12.10
CA ASP A 119 -15.38 15.28 13.10
C ASP A 119 -14.05 15.90 13.62
N ALA A 120 -12.89 15.35 13.26
CA ALA A 120 -11.61 15.91 13.66
C ALA A 120 -10.98 16.56 12.44
N ASP A 121 -11.14 17.88 12.33
CA ASP A 121 -10.28 18.66 11.46
C ASP A 121 -8.86 18.63 12.05
N LEU A 122 -8.12 17.56 11.77
CA LEU A 122 -6.73 17.38 12.15
C LEU A 122 -5.79 18.32 11.40
N SER A 123 -6.32 19.28 10.65
CA SER A 123 -5.57 20.45 10.18
C SER A 123 -4.99 21.23 11.36
N ASP A 124 -5.65 21.20 12.53
CA ASP A 124 -5.15 21.78 13.77
C ASP A 124 -5.25 20.79 14.95
N VAL A 125 -4.31 19.84 14.99
CA VAL A 125 -4.22 18.83 16.06
C VAL A 125 -4.02 19.46 17.45
N ALA A 126 -3.47 20.67 17.52
CA ALA A 126 -3.22 21.35 18.78
C ALA A 126 -4.50 21.85 19.47
N SER A 127 -5.57 22.14 18.72
CA SER A 127 -6.85 22.59 19.28
C SER A 127 -7.82 21.46 19.63
N LEU A 128 -7.53 20.21 19.24
CA LEU A 128 -8.38 19.06 19.56
C LEU A 128 -8.34 18.70 21.05
N PRO A 129 -9.48 18.38 21.69
CA PRO A 129 -9.47 17.88 23.07
C PRO A 129 -8.87 16.46 23.14
N ASP A 130 -8.34 16.08 24.30
CA ASP A 130 -7.64 14.79 24.52
C ASP A 130 -8.50 13.58 24.11
N GLU A 131 -9.79 13.61 24.44
CA GLU A 131 -10.76 12.56 24.10
C GLU A 131 -10.88 12.34 22.58
N ARG A 132 -10.79 13.43 21.80
CA ARG A 132 -10.82 13.38 20.34
C ARG A 132 -9.50 12.87 19.76
N LEU A 133 -8.35 13.21 20.38
CA LEU A 133 -7.05 12.65 20.01
C LEU A 133 -7.01 11.14 20.26
N ASP A 134 -7.53 10.67 21.40
CA ASP A 134 -7.62 9.25 21.72
C ASP A 134 -8.56 8.48 20.77
N LEU A 135 -9.68 9.09 20.40
CA LEU A 135 -10.58 8.51 19.41
C LEU A 135 -9.89 8.44 18.03
N ALA A 136 -9.26 9.53 17.58
CA ALA A 136 -8.57 9.57 16.30
C ALA A 136 -7.45 8.52 16.24
N LEU A 137 -6.63 8.42 17.29
CA LEU A 137 -5.55 7.44 17.36
C LEU A 137 -6.07 6.00 17.26
N ARG A 138 -7.12 5.66 18.02
CA ARG A 138 -7.74 4.32 17.96
C ARG A 138 -8.30 4.01 16.58
N THR A 139 -9.01 4.96 15.97
CA THR A 139 -9.60 4.80 14.64
C THR A 139 -8.52 4.60 13.58
N TYR A 140 -7.47 5.42 13.58
CA TYR A 140 -6.37 5.28 12.63
C TYR A 140 -5.57 4.00 12.82
N ALA A 141 -5.30 3.60 14.06
CA ALA A 141 -4.60 2.35 14.35
C ALA A 141 -5.40 1.13 13.86
N ALA A 142 -6.72 1.09 14.09
CA ALA A 142 -7.57 0.01 13.62
C ALA A 142 -7.64 -0.06 12.08
N GLU A 143 -7.71 1.09 11.40
CA GLU A 143 -7.67 1.12 9.94
C GLU A 143 -6.29 0.70 9.40
N GLU A 144 -5.20 1.18 10.02
CA GLU A 144 -3.84 0.81 9.65
C GLU A 144 -3.63 -0.69 9.74
N GLU A 145 -4.10 -1.32 10.82
CA GLU A 145 -4.00 -2.76 11.00
C GLU A 145 -4.74 -3.50 9.88
N SER A 146 -5.94 -3.04 9.54
CA SER A 146 -6.73 -3.58 8.42
C SER A 146 -6.00 -3.43 7.08
N VAL A 147 -5.42 -2.26 6.80
CA VAL A 147 -4.64 -2.00 5.58
C VAL A 147 -3.40 -2.89 5.53
N SER A 148 -2.67 -2.98 6.63
CA SER A 148 -1.47 -3.81 6.78
C SER A 148 -1.76 -5.29 6.58
N LEU A 149 -2.89 -5.78 7.07
CA LEU A 149 -3.35 -7.15 6.83
C LEU A 149 -3.58 -7.40 5.34
N ARG A 150 -4.41 -6.57 4.69
CA ARG A 150 -4.73 -6.71 3.27
C ARG A 150 -3.49 -6.58 2.39
N ARG A 151 -2.59 -5.64 2.71
CA ARG A 151 -1.32 -5.46 2.01
C ARG A 151 -0.48 -6.75 2.05
N ARG A 152 -0.40 -7.43 3.20
CA ARG A 152 0.32 -8.71 3.32
C ARG A 152 -0.34 -9.82 2.48
N GLU A 153 -1.67 -9.85 2.40
CA GLU A 153 -2.38 -10.81 1.55
C GLU A 153 -2.07 -10.57 0.07
N VAL A 154 -2.12 -9.31 -0.38
CA VAL A 154 -1.77 -8.93 -1.76
C VAL A 154 -0.29 -9.22 -2.06
N GLN A 155 0.62 -8.96 -1.10
CA GLN A 155 2.04 -9.27 -1.29
C GLN A 155 2.28 -10.75 -1.59
N LYS A 156 1.57 -11.66 -0.89
CA LYS A 156 1.65 -13.11 -1.18
C LYS A 156 1.19 -13.44 -2.60
N VAL A 157 0.16 -12.76 -3.10
CA VAL A 157 -0.33 -12.91 -4.49
C VAL A 157 0.75 -12.43 -5.48
N VAL A 158 1.33 -11.26 -5.23
CA VAL A 158 2.43 -10.72 -6.04
C VAL A 158 3.61 -11.68 -6.06
N ASP A 159 3.99 -12.24 -4.91
CA ASP A 159 5.13 -13.16 -4.80
C ASP A 159 4.86 -14.47 -5.57
N ALA A 160 3.66 -15.06 -5.44
CA ALA A 160 3.27 -16.26 -6.20
C ALA A 160 3.31 -16.05 -7.73
N LEU A 161 2.88 -14.89 -8.22
CA LEU A 161 2.95 -14.55 -9.64
C LEU A 161 4.39 -14.34 -10.11
N ASN A 162 5.24 -13.71 -9.28
CA ASN A 162 6.66 -13.57 -9.61
C ASN A 162 7.40 -14.92 -9.60
N ASP A 163 7.04 -15.83 -8.70
CA ASP A 163 7.60 -17.18 -8.64
C ASP A 163 7.31 -17.97 -9.92
N GLU A 164 6.08 -17.88 -10.43
CA GLU A 164 5.69 -18.49 -11.71
C GLU A 164 6.46 -17.87 -12.88
N ILE A 165 6.51 -16.54 -12.98
CA ILE A 165 7.28 -15.85 -14.02
C ILE A 165 8.75 -16.29 -13.97
N GLY A 166 9.34 -16.31 -12.78
CA GLY A 166 10.71 -16.76 -12.57
C GLY A 166 10.92 -18.24 -12.90
N ALA A 167 9.94 -19.11 -12.65
CA ALA A 167 9.98 -20.51 -13.05
C ALA A 167 10.01 -20.67 -14.58
N ARG A 168 9.23 -19.89 -15.32
CA ARG A 168 9.22 -19.91 -16.80
C ARG A 168 10.54 -19.45 -17.40
N TYR A 169 11.14 -18.40 -16.85
CA TYR A 169 12.48 -17.96 -17.27
C TYR A 169 13.54 -19.04 -16.99
N ARG A 170 13.50 -19.69 -15.82
CA ARG A 170 14.42 -20.80 -15.50
C ARG A 170 14.22 -22.01 -16.42
N ALA A 171 12.99 -22.29 -16.84
CA ALA A 171 12.66 -23.37 -17.76
C ALA A 171 12.93 -23.04 -19.24
N GLY A 172 13.24 -21.78 -19.56
CA GLY A 172 13.45 -21.32 -20.94
C GLY A 172 12.15 -21.16 -21.76
N SER A 173 10.97 -21.28 -21.13
CA SER A 173 9.68 -21.05 -21.78
C SER A 173 9.30 -19.56 -21.87
N ALA A 174 10.14 -18.68 -21.33
CA ALA A 174 10.07 -17.22 -21.45
C ALA A 174 11.45 -16.68 -21.84
N SER A 175 11.49 -15.75 -22.80
CA SER A 175 12.72 -15.03 -23.19
C SER A 175 12.65 -13.55 -22.83
N VAL A 176 13.82 -12.97 -22.52
CA VAL A 176 13.99 -11.52 -22.32
C VAL A 176 13.84 -10.77 -23.65
N ASP A 177 14.22 -11.41 -24.76
CA ASP A 177 14.11 -10.81 -26.10
C ASP A 177 12.65 -10.50 -26.46
N THR A 178 11.71 -11.39 -26.09
CA THR A 178 10.27 -11.17 -26.25
C THR A 178 9.77 -9.99 -25.43
N LEU A 179 10.33 -9.76 -24.24
CA LEU A 179 9.98 -8.59 -23.42
C LEU A 179 10.48 -7.29 -24.08
N LEU A 180 11.70 -7.30 -24.62
CA LEU A 180 12.28 -6.14 -25.30
C LEU A 180 11.60 -5.84 -26.64
N ALA A 181 11.15 -6.88 -27.38
CA ALA A 181 10.39 -6.72 -28.62
C ALA A 181 9.01 -6.09 -28.35
N ALA A 182 8.30 -6.56 -27.31
CA ALA A 182 7.03 -6.00 -26.90
C ALA A 182 7.15 -4.52 -26.47
N GLU A 183 8.17 -4.17 -25.68
CA GLU A 183 8.44 -2.78 -25.25
C GLU A 183 8.84 -1.85 -26.42
N ARG A 184 9.40 -2.41 -27.50
CA ARG A 184 9.74 -1.68 -28.72
C ARG A 184 8.57 -1.55 -29.70
N GLY A 185 7.45 -2.25 -29.46
CA GLY A 185 6.27 -2.24 -30.32
C GLY A 185 6.39 -3.07 -31.59
N ASP A 186 7.29 -4.05 -31.64
CA ASP A 186 7.57 -4.84 -32.86
C ASP A 186 6.55 -5.98 -33.13
N ASP A 187 5.60 -6.24 -32.24
CA ASP A 187 4.61 -7.33 -32.37
C ASP A 187 3.45 -7.04 -33.34
N ASP A 188 3.38 -5.86 -33.96
CA ASP A 188 2.30 -5.46 -34.90
C ASP A 188 2.61 -5.76 -36.38
N LYS A 189 3.61 -6.61 -36.67
CA LYS A 189 3.92 -7.07 -38.04
C LYS A 189 4.25 -8.55 -38.13
N ALA A 190 3.22 -9.40 -38.09
CA ALA A 190 3.24 -10.72 -38.73
C ALA A 190 1.84 -11.13 -39.17
#